data_AF-A0A7X0A702-F1
#
_entry.id   AF-A0A7X0A702-F1
#
_cell.length_a   1.000
_cell.length_b   1.000
_cell.length_c   1.000
_cell.angle_alpha   90.00
_cell.angle_beta   90.00
_cell.angle_gamma   90.00
#
_symmetry.space_group_name_H-M   'P 1'
#
loop_
_entity.id
_entity.type
_entity.pdbx_description
1 polymer ?
#
loop_
_entity_poly.entity_id
_entity_poly.type
_entity_poly.pdbx_seq_one_letter_code
_entity_poly.pdbx_strand_id
1 'polypeptide(L)' 'MGFIKTLAIGAAVAYGINYITKKGPDGKSIIDNLVDEAPDWMDRAKKYGELTLEQIAVRAQNYRDNARF' A
#
# COMPACT_ATOMS: atom_id res chain seq x y z
N MET A 1 -8.27 -20.21 -1.49
CA MET A 1 -8.16 -19.27 -2.63
C MET A 1 -7.57 -17.89 -2.29
N GLY A 2 -7.24 -17.56 -1.03
CA GLY A 2 -6.72 -16.23 -0.65
C GLY A 2 -5.20 -16.04 -0.75
N PHE A 3 -4.42 -17.01 -0.25
CA PHE A 3 -2.97 -16.87 -0.10
C PHE A 3 -2.22 -16.66 -1.42
N ILE A 4 -2.56 -17.43 -2.47
CA ILE A 4 -1.95 -17.30 -3.80
C ILE A 4 -2.26 -15.92 -4.42
N LYS A 5 -3.47 -15.37 -4.21
CA LYS A 5 -3.83 -14.02 -4.68
C LYS A 5 -3.02 -12.95 -3.97
N THR A 6 -2.88 -13.01 -2.64
CA THR A 6 -2.04 -12.06 -1.89
C THR A 6 -0.58 -12.15 -2.28
N LEU A 7 -0.07 -13.37 -2.54
CA LEU A 7 1.31 -13.58 -2.94
C LEU A 7 1.56 -13.08 -4.38
N ALA A 8 0.60 -13.29 -5.29
CA ALA A 8 0.63 -12.72 -6.64
C ALA A 8 0.54 -11.19 -6.63
N ILE A 9 -0.29 -10.60 -5.77
CA ILE A 9 -0.36 -9.14 -5.60
C ILE A 9 0.95 -8.60 -5.04
N GLY A 10 1.52 -9.24 -4.01
CA GLY A 10 2.82 -8.86 -3.45
C GLY A 10 3.95 -8.94 -4.49
N ALA A 11 3.97 -10.01 -5.30
CA ALA A 11 4.90 -10.15 -6.40
C ALA A 11 4.70 -9.06 -7.47
N ALA A 12 3.46 -8.79 -7.88
CA ALA A 12 3.14 -7.76 -8.86
C ALA A 12 3.53 -6.35 -8.38
N VAL A 13 3.34 -6.03 -7.10
CA VAL A 13 3.78 -4.76 -6.51
C VAL A 13 5.31 -4.67 -6.47
N ALA A 14 6.01 -5.73 -6.04
CA ALA A 14 7.47 -5.74 -6.01
C ALA A 14 8.10 -5.62 -7.41
N TYR A 15 7.55 -6.36 -8.39
CA TYR A 15 7.96 -6.23 -9.79
C TYR A 15 7.58 -4.88 -10.39
N GLY A 16 6.40 -4.37 -10.05
CA GLY A 16 5.93 -3.04 -10.44
C GLY A 16 6.89 -1.98 -9.96
N ILE A 17 7.25 -1.99 -8.65
CA ILE A 17 8.23 -1.09 -8.04
C ILE A 17 9.60 -1.22 -8.71
N ASN A 18 10.09 -2.43 -8.96
CA ASN A 18 11.37 -2.63 -9.64
C ASN A 18 11.35 -2.06 -11.06
N TYR A 19 10.25 -2.25 -11.79
CA TYR A 19 10.09 -1.77 -13.15
C TYR A 19 10.01 -0.24 -13.22
N ILE A 20 9.27 0.39 -12.32
CA ILE A 20 9.15 1.85 -12.23
C ILE A 20 10.41 2.51 -11.65
N THR A 21 11.12 1.86 -10.72
CA THR A 21 12.40 2.36 -10.17
C THR A 21 13.60 2.07 -11.07
N LYS A 22 13.47 1.22 -12.09
CA LYS A 22 14.48 1.05 -13.13
C LYS A 22 14.59 2.36 -13.91
N LYS A 23 15.57 3.18 -13.54
CA LYS A 23 15.85 4.49 -14.12
C LYS A 23 15.98 4.39 -15.64
N GLY A 24 15.10 5.09 -16.37
CA GLY A 24 15.33 5.45 -17.77
C GLY A 24 16.43 6.53 -17.88
N PRO A 25 16.91 6.82 -19.10
CA PRO A 25 18.03 7.74 -19.37
C PRO A 25 17.85 9.16 -18.79
N ASP A 26 16.63 9.59 -18.49
CA ASP A 26 16.32 10.94 -18.00
C ASP A 26 16.19 11.08 -16.47
N GLY A 27 16.42 10.01 -15.70
CA GLY A 27 16.49 10.07 -14.23
C GLY A 27 15.21 10.47 -13.47
N LYS A 28 14.15 10.90 -14.17
CA LYS A 28 12.79 11.09 -13.65
C LYS A 28 11.99 9.81 -13.83
N SER A 29 11.47 9.30 -12.72
CA SER A 29 10.64 8.11 -12.72
C SER A 29 9.23 8.50 -13.16
N ILE A 30 8.54 7.66 -13.96
CA ILE A 30 7.14 7.87 -14.34
C ILE A 30 6.25 8.05 -13.09
N ILE A 31 6.72 7.54 -11.96
CA ILE A 31 6.16 7.72 -10.62
C ILE A 31 6.14 9.20 -10.22
N ASP A 32 7.21 9.97 -10.43
CA ASP A 32 7.23 11.39 -10.07
C ASP A 32 6.18 12.16 -10.90
N ASN A 33 6.07 11.88 -12.19
CA ASN A 33 5.01 12.50 -13.01
C ASN A 33 3.61 12.03 -12.59
N LEU A 34 3.40 10.77 -12.23
CA LEU A 34 2.10 10.28 -11.77
C LEU A 34 1.75 10.88 -10.40
N VAL A 35 2.73 10.99 -9.48
CA VAL A 35 2.59 11.59 -8.14
C VAL A 35 2.28 13.07 -8.26
N ASP A 36 3.01 13.77 -9.13
CA ASP A 36 2.85 15.20 -9.36
C ASP A 36 1.54 15.53 -10.11
N GLU A 37 1.11 14.68 -11.06
CA GLU A 37 -0.08 14.95 -11.89
C GLU A 37 -1.39 14.51 -11.23
N ALA A 38 -1.34 13.60 -10.25
CA ALA A 38 -2.54 13.11 -9.59
C ALA A 38 -2.40 13.02 -8.05
N PRO A 39 -2.12 14.13 -7.34
CA PRO A 39 -2.05 14.16 -5.86
C PRO A 39 -3.25 13.49 -5.16
N ASP A 40 -4.40 13.49 -5.83
CA ASP A 40 -5.64 12.83 -5.43
C ASP A 40 -5.54 11.30 -5.22
N TRP A 41 -4.64 10.57 -5.91
CA TRP A 41 -4.43 9.14 -5.60
C TRP A 41 -3.62 8.93 -4.32
N MET A 42 -2.70 9.85 -4.01
CA MET A 42 -1.94 9.80 -2.76
C MET A 42 -2.86 10.08 -1.57
N ASP A 43 -3.73 11.10 -1.68
CA ASP A 43 -4.73 11.41 -0.67
C ASP A 43 -5.74 10.28 -0.48
N ARG A 44 -6.22 9.67 -1.58
CA ARG A 44 -7.06 8.48 -1.49
C ARG A 44 -6.34 7.32 -0.80
N ALA A 45 -5.12 6.99 -1.23
CA ALA A 45 -4.33 5.91 -0.63
C ALA A 45 -4.10 6.13 0.87
N LYS A 46 -3.85 7.37 1.28
CA LYS A 46 -3.66 7.75 2.68
C LYS A 46 -4.94 7.59 3.49
N LYS A 47 -6.09 8.07 2.98
CA LYS A 47 -7.41 7.84 3.61
C LYS A 47 -7.75 6.36 3.75
N TYR A 48 -7.52 5.56 2.71
CA TYR A 48 -7.74 4.11 2.78
C TYR A 48 -6.78 3.45 3.77
N GLY A 49 -5.52 3.90 3.82
CA GLY A 49 -4.53 3.45 4.80
C GLY A 49 -4.97 3.74 6.23
N GLU A 50 -5.38 4.97 6.53
CA GLU A 50 -5.87 5.39 7.85
C GLU A 50 -7.11 4.58 8.28
N LEU A 51 -8.12 4.45 7.40
CA LEU A 51 -9.32 3.65 7.69
C LEU A 51 -8.98 2.18 7.99
N THR A 52 -8.03 1.61 7.25
CA THR A 52 -7.60 0.22 7.45
C THR A 52 -6.79 0.07 8.74
N LEU A 53 -5.88 1.01 9.02
CA LEU A 53 -5.07 1.03 10.22
C LEU A 53 -5.91 1.23 11.48
N GLU A 54 -6.89 2.12 11.46
CA GLU A 54 -7.84 2.31 12.57
C GLU A 54 -8.64 1.04 12.84
N GLN A 55 -9.17 0.40 11.79
CA GLN A 55 -9.89 -0.87 11.95
C GLN A 55 -8.99 -1.97 12.54
N ILE A 56 -7.73 -2.04 12.09
CA ILE A 56 -6.76 -3.00 12.62
C ILE A 56 -6.42 -2.66 14.08
N ALA A 57 -6.23 -1.39 14.41
CA ALA A 57 -5.90 -0.93 15.76
C ALA A 57 -7.04 -1.21 16.75
N VAL A 58 -8.28 -0.90 16.38
CA VAL A 58 -9.49 -1.20 17.18
C VAL A 58 -9.63 -2.71 17.35
N ARG A 59 -9.43 -3.48 16.28
CA ARG A 59 -9.50 -4.96 16.34
C ARG A 59 -8.41 -5.53 17.24
N ALA A 60 -7.17 -5.05 17.12
CA ALA A 60 -6.05 -5.46 17.95
C ALA A 60 -6.25 -5.09 19.44
N GLN A 61 -6.80 -3.91 19.72
CA GLN A 61 -7.17 -3.50 21.08
C GLN A 61 -8.27 -4.40 21.65
N ASN A 62 -9.33 -4.68 20.90
CA ASN A 62 -10.40 -5.59 21.32
C ASN A 62 -9.88 -7.01 21.60
N TYR A 63 -8.95 -7.53 20.80
CA TYR A 63 -8.32 -8.82 21.07
C TYR A 63 -7.47 -8.80 22.35
N ARG A 64 -6.71 -7.72 22.57
CA ARG A 64 -5.89 -7.56 23.79
C ARG A 64 -6.77 -7.50 25.04
N ASP A 65 -7.88 -6.79 24.97
CA ASP A 65 -8.75 -6.58 26.13
C ASP A 65 -9.60 -7.82 26.43
N ASN A 66 -10.05 -8.58 25.41
CA ASN A 66 -10.68 -9.88 25.62
C ASN A 66 -9.72 -10.96 26.18
N ALA A 67 -8.42 -10.88 25.87
CA ALA A 67 -7.43 -11.81 26.41
C ALA A 67 -7.07 -11.55 27.88
N ARG A 68 -7.59 -10.47 28.49
CA ARG A 68 -7.39 -10.11 29.91
C ARG A 68 -8.53 -10.55 30.84
N PHE A 69 -9.59 -11.19 30.31
CA PHE A 69 -10.69 -11.77 31.09
C PHE A 69 -10.64 -13.30 31.06
#